data_AF-Q89R80-F1
#
_entry.id   AF-Q89R80-F1
#
_cell.length_a   1.000
_cell.length_b   1.000
_cell.length_c   1.000
_cell.angle_alpha   90.00
_cell.angle_beta   90.00
_cell.angle_gamma   90.00
#
_symmetry.space_group_name_H-M   'P 1'
#
loop_
_entity.id
_entity.type
_entity.pdbx_description
1 polymer ?
#
loop_
_entity_poly.entity_id
_entity_poly.type
_entity_poly.pdbx_seq_one_letter_code
_entity_poly.pdbx_strand_id
1 'polypeptide(L)' 'MGSLHASDATMALQAARDIYTRRGEGLSIWVVPSTAITASDPAEKGMMFEPAESKIYRHPTFYEVPEEVGHM' A
#
# COMPACT_ATOMS: atom_id res chain seq x y z
N MET A 1 13.09 -4.92 12.60
CA MET A 1 13.06 -3.75 11.69
C MET A 1 11.98 -2.81 12.19
N GLY A 2 12.23 -1.49 12.25
CA GLY A 2 11.33 -0.50 12.84
C GLY A 2 11.71 0.93 12.44
N SER A 3 11.17 1.92 13.14
CA SER A 3 11.40 3.35 12.86
C SER A 3 12.47 3.96 13.78
N LEU A 4 13.18 4.96 13.27
CA LEU A 4 14.12 5.79 14.03
C LEU A 4 14.03 7.25 13.57
N HIS A 5 14.53 8.16 14.40
CA HIS A 5 14.71 9.57 14.03
C HIS A 5 16.17 9.83 13.66
N ALA A 6 16.37 10.63 12.60
CA ALA A 6 17.67 11.10 12.15
C ALA A 6 17.49 12.43 11.41
N SER A 7 18.54 13.25 11.31
CA SER A 7 18.52 14.52 10.58
C SER A 7 18.44 14.34 9.07
N ASP A 8 18.99 13.25 8.55
CA ASP A 8 19.10 12.95 7.13
C ASP A 8 19.25 11.44 6.88
N ALA A 9 19.24 11.05 5.60
CA ALA A 9 19.31 9.65 5.18
C ALA A 9 20.64 8.97 5.54
N THR A 10 21.76 9.70 5.56
CA THR A 10 23.08 9.13 5.88
C THR A 10 23.15 8.77 7.35
N MET A 11 22.73 9.68 8.24
CA MET A 11 22.62 9.37 9.67
C MET A 11 21.59 8.27 9.94
N ALA A 12 20.47 8.23 9.20
CA ALA A 12 19.48 7.17 9.33
C ALA A 12 20.06 5.79 8.99
N LEU A 13 20.85 5.67 7.91
CA LEU A 13 21.52 4.42 7.55
C LEU A 13 22.51 3.94 8.61
N GLN A 14 23.31 4.86 9.15
CA GLN A 14 24.29 4.54 10.20
C GLN A 14 23.59 4.05 11.47
N ALA A 15 22.57 4.78 11.93
CA ALA A 15 21.79 4.40 13.09
C ALA A 15 21.06 3.05 12.87
N ALA A 16 20.47 2.83 11.70
CA ALA A 16 19.80 1.57 11.36
C ALA A 16 20.77 0.38 11.35
N ARG A 17 21.98 0.57 10.81
CA ARG A 17 23.05 -0.43 10.83
C ARG A 17 23.44 -0.82 12.25
N ASP A 18 23.56 0.16 13.13
CA ASP A 18 23.98 -0.11 14.51
C ASP A 18 22.88 -0.77 15.33
N ILE A 19 21.64 -0.24 15.25
CA ILE A 19 20.51 -0.69 16.06
C ILE A 19 19.96 -2.04 15.57
N TYR A 20 19.74 -2.19 14.27
CA TYR A 20 18.98 -3.33 13.73
C TYR A 20 19.87 -4.46 13.21
N THR A 21 21.11 -4.17 12.82
CA THR A 21 21.98 -5.19 12.22
C THR A 21 23.23 -5.51 13.01
N ARG A 22 23.56 -4.73 14.05
CA ARG A 22 24.80 -4.86 14.83
C ARG A 22 26.04 -4.93 13.94
N ARG A 23 26.00 -4.22 12.80
CA ARG A 23 27.08 -4.19 11.79
C ARG A 23 27.44 -5.54 11.16
N GLY A 24 26.52 -6.50 11.13
CA GLY A 24 26.72 -7.78 10.43
C GLY A 24 27.04 -7.62 8.94
N GLU A 25 27.84 -8.54 8.40
CA GLU A 25 28.21 -8.58 6.98
C GLU A 25 27.05 -9.03 6.08
N GLY A 26 27.07 -8.61 4.80
CA GLY A 26 26.13 -9.08 3.77
C GLY A 26 24.71 -8.48 3.84
N LEU A 27 24.52 -7.34 4.51
CA LEU A 27 23.21 -6.75 4.75
C LEU A 27 22.95 -5.52 3.87
N SER A 28 21.82 -5.52 3.17
CA SER A 28 21.27 -4.36 2.46
C SER A 28 20.26 -3.65 3.35
N ILE A 29 20.48 -2.35 3.61
CA ILE A 29 19.60 -1.54 4.45
C ILE A 29 18.97 -0.45 3.60
N TRP A 30 17.66 -0.36 3.64
CA TRP A 30 16.91 0.74 3.02
C TRP A 30 16.33 1.62 4.12
N VAL A 31 16.45 2.93 3.94
CA VAL A 31 15.82 3.94 4.78
C VAL A 31 14.92 4.80 3.90
N VAL A 32 13.70 5.05 4.37
CA VAL A 32 12.70 5.86 3.67
C VAL A 32 12.11 6.84 4.67
N PRO A 33 12.12 8.17 4.38
CA PRO A 33 11.42 9.13 5.21
C PRO A 33 9.93 8.79 5.32
N SER A 34 9.34 8.86 6.51
CA SER A 34 7.93 8.51 6.70
C SER A 34 7.00 9.37 5.84
N THR A 35 7.36 10.62 5.56
CA THR A 35 6.62 11.54 4.69
C THR A 35 6.59 11.14 3.22
N ALA A 36 7.50 10.25 2.79
CA ALA A 36 7.51 9.70 1.43
C ALA A 36 6.62 8.45 1.29
N ILE A 37 6.01 7.98 2.39
CA ILE A 37 5.16 6.79 2.40
C ILE A 37 3.70 7.23 2.32
N THR A 38 2.99 6.78 1.28
CA THR A 38 1.53 6.92 1.19
C THR A 38 0.90 5.63 1.68
N ALA A 39 0.03 5.73 2.69
CA ALA A 39 -0.73 4.61 3.22
C ALA A 39 -2.17 4.63 2.69
N SER A 40 -2.75 3.46 2.44
CA SER A 40 -4.18 3.32 2.16
C SER A 40 -5.01 3.65 3.41
N ASP A 41 -6.18 4.25 3.22
CA ASP A 41 -7.13 4.47 4.32
C ASP A 41 -7.66 3.12 4.85
N PRO A 42 -7.54 2.81 6.14
CA PRO A 42 -8.13 1.61 6.73
C PRO A 42 -9.63 1.46 6.49
N ALA A 43 -10.38 2.57 6.37
CA ALA A 43 -11.82 2.55 6.09
C ALA A 43 -12.13 2.01 4.68
N GLU A 44 -11.20 2.13 3.73
CA GLU A 44 -11.35 1.66 2.35
C GLU A 44 -10.90 0.20 2.15
N LYS A 45 -10.50 -0.50 3.22
CA LYS A 45 -9.94 -1.85 3.15
C LYS A 45 -10.84 -2.82 2.38
N GLY A 46 -12.15 -2.75 2.60
CA GLY A 46 -13.12 -3.61 1.92
C GLY A 46 -13.10 -3.41 0.40
N MET A 47 -13.16 -2.15 -0.04
CA MET A 47 -13.12 -1.82 -1.47
C MET A 47 -11.80 -2.26 -2.11
N MET A 48 -10.67 -1.97 -1.46
CA MET A 48 -9.33 -2.12 -2.03
C MET A 48 -8.83 -3.58 -2.04
N PHE A 49 -9.17 -4.39 -1.03
CA PHE A 49 -8.53 -5.69 -0.81
C PHE A 49 -9.48 -6.88 -0.72
N GLU A 50 -10.80 -6.70 -0.58
CA GLU A 50 -11.69 -7.86 -0.58
C GLU A 50 -11.76 -8.54 -1.96
N PRO A 51 -11.78 -9.89 -1.99
CA PRO A 51 -11.91 -10.65 -3.23
C PRO A 51 -13.11 -10.22 -4.06
N ALA A 52 -12.96 -10.22 -5.39
CA ALA A 52 -14.07 -9.86 -6.29
C ALA A 52 -15.29 -10.79 -6.15
N GLU A 53 -15.09 -12.02 -5.65
CA GLU A 53 -16.15 -13.01 -5.40
C GLU A 53 -17.17 -12.56 -4.34
N SER A 54 -16.78 -11.70 -3.38
CA SER A 54 -17.71 -11.16 -2.38
C SER A 54 -18.49 -9.93 -2.89
N LYS A 55 -18.07 -9.35 -4.01
CA LYS A 55 -18.72 -8.19 -4.62
C LYS A 55 -19.84 -8.69 -5.53
N ILE A 56 -21.05 -8.17 -5.35
CA ILE A 56 -22.20 -8.51 -6.19
C ILE A 56 -21.83 -8.23 -7.64
N TYR A 57 -21.74 -9.28 -8.45
CA TYR A 57 -21.49 -9.16 -9.89
C TYR A 57 -22.63 -8.34 -10.51
N ARG A 58 -22.29 -7.21 -11.14
CA ARG A 58 -23.27 -6.39 -11.85
C ARG A 58 -23.62 -7.08 -13.16
N HIS A 59 -24.61 -7.97 -13.11
CA HIS A 59 -25.19 -8.54 -14.31
C HIS A 59 -25.75 -7.41 -15.19
N PRO A 60 -25.57 -7.44 -16.53
CA PRO A 60 -26.02 -6.39 -17.43
C PRO A 60 -27.51 -6.02 -17.28
N THR A 61 -28.33 -6.95 -16.77
CA THR A 61 -29.75 -6.74 -16.47
C THR A 61 -30.05 -5.79 -15.31
N PHE A 62 -29.05 -5.34 -14.55
CA PHE A 62 -29.23 -4.37 -13.47
C PHE A 62 -29.13 -2.90 -13.93
N TYR A 63 -28.82 -2.65 -15.21
CA TYR A 63 -28.91 -1.33 -15.81
C TYR A 63 -30.29 -1.17 -16.46
N GLU A 64 -30.98 -0.06 -16.20
CA GLU A 64 -32.08 0.36 -17.06
C GLU A 64 -31.49 0.72 -18.42
N VAL A 65 -31.77 -0.12 -19.42
CA VAL A 65 -31.38 0.14 -20.81
C VAL A 65 -32.33 1.20 -21.35
N PRO A 66 -31.84 2.38 -21.75
CA PRO A 66 -32.69 3.38 -22.39
C PRO A 66 -33.32 2.78 -23.64
N GLU A 67 -34.60 3.10 -23.88
CA GLU A 67 -35.38 2.55 -25.01
C GLU A 67 -34.68 2.79 -26.37
N GLU A 68 -33.91 3.87 -26.45
CA GLU A 68 -33.10 4.28 -27.61
C GLU A 68 -32.00 3.28 -28.02
N VAL A 69 -31.54 2.42 -27.10
CA VAL A 69 -30.45 1.47 -27.34
C VAL A 69 -30.95 0.20 -28.06
N GLY A 70 -32.27 -0.02 -28.12
CA GLY A 70 -32.87 -1.20 -28.78
C GLY A 70 -32.56 -2.53 -28.08
N HIS A 71 -32.72 -3.65 -28.79
CA HIS A 71 -32.39 -4.99 -28.30
C HIS A 71 -30.95 -5.36 -28.66
N MET A 72 -30.12 -5.74 -27.67
CA MET A 72 -28.84 -6.44 -27.90
C MET A 72 -29.07 -7.90 -28.28
#